data_AF-A0A183D1Q5-F1
#
_entry.id   AF-A0A183D1Q5-F1
#
_cell.length_a   1.000
_cell.length_b   1.000
_cell.length_c   1.000
_cell.angle_alpha   90.00
_cell.angle_beta   90.00
_cell.angle_gamma   90.00
#
_symmetry.space_group_name_H-M   'P 1'
#
loop_
_entity.id
_entity.type
_entity.pdbx_description
1 polymer ?
#
loop_
_entity_poly.entity_id
_entity_poly.type
_entity_poly.pdbx_seq_one_letter_code
_entity_poly.pdbx_strand_id
1 'polypeptide(L)'
;MSRIARDGYSALGRGAVNLRLNSAYIAQSYVTHGWQALSGFDLDKLLHFYTIAALIAEHKEPSLIAICRKYDPNEKFILSVSIIADIECCPHTPPPEPGTARKISTNLPTAVTRPLAFSLKPAQLSPSTVLHEIAVTSYSPNDQFRSAVPTEV
;
A
#
# COMPACT_ATOMS: atom_id res chain seq x y z
N MET A 1 14.15 -9.28 22.85
CA MET A 1 14.84 -9.71 21.61
C MET A 1 14.25 -11.05 21.18
N SER A 2 13.77 -11.20 19.93
CA SER A 2 13.15 -12.46 19.48
C SER A 2 14.19 -13.60 19.47
N ARG A 3 13.72 -14.85 19.63
CA ARG A 3 14.58 -16.04 19.56
C ARG A 3 15.36 -16.08 18.24
N ILE A 4 14.67 -15.87 17.11
CA ILE A 4 15.26 -15.88 15.77
C ILE A 4 16.34 -14.81 15.60
N ALA A 5 16.15 -13.61 16.16
CA ALA A 5 17.18 -12.57 16.14
C ALA A 5 18.44 -12.99 16.88
N ARG A 6 18.28 -13.63 18.05
CA ARG A 6 19.38 -14.08 18.89
C ARG A 6 20.13 -15.24 18.24
N ASP A 7 19.40 -16.28 17.84
CA ASP A 7 19.96 -17.48 17.24
C ASP A 7 20.66 -17.14 15.91
N GLY A 8 20.02 -16.30 15.08
CA GLY A 8 20.61 -15.79 13.85
C GLY A 8 21.87 -14.97 14.07
N TYR A 9 21.88 -14.08 15.07
CA TYR A 9 23.06 -13.29 15.41
C TYR A 9 24.22 -14.17 15.91
N SER A 10 23.94 -15.10 16.84
CA SER A 10 24.95 -16.00 17.39
C SER A 10 25.55 -16.93 16.34
N ALA A 11 24.76 -17.37 15.35
CA ALA A 11 25.22 -18.28 14.31
C ALA A 11 25.88 -17.56 13.13
N LEU A 12 25.36 -16.41 12.70
CA LEU A 12 25.69 -15.78 11.41
C LEU A 12 26.19 -14.33 11.52
N GLY A 13 26.23 -13.76 12.72
CA GLY A 13 26.65 -12.39 12.97
C GLY A 13 25.55 -11.36 12.68
N ARG A 14 25.94 -10.11 12.45
CA ARG A 14 25.00 -8.97 12.35
C ARG A 14 24.02 -9.12 11.17
N GLY A 15 22.79 -8.67 11.38
CA GLY A 15 21.72 -8.82 10.41
C GLY A 15 20.41 -8.16 10.82
N ALA A 16 19.36 -8.49 10.08
CA ALA A 16 18.00 -8.07 10.38
C ALA A 16 17.06 -9.29 10.35
N VAL A 17 16.06 -9.28 11.21
CA VAL A 17 14.92 -10.18 11.08
C VAL A 17 13.90 -9.52 10.17
N ASN A 18 13.38 -10.24 9.20
CA ASN A 18 12.34 -9.79 8.30
C ASN A 18 11.04 -10.55 8.59
N LEU A 19 9.97 -9.81 8.89
CA LEU A 19 8.61 -10.35 8.96
C LEU A 19 7.99 -10.35 7.57
N ARG A 20 7.75 -11.54 7.02
CA ARG A 20 7.18 -11.77 5.70
C ARG A 20 5.71 -12.13 5.83
N LEU A 21 4.84 -11.24 5.35
CA LEU A 21 3.40 -11.47 5.31
C LEU A 21 3.01 -11.81 3.87
N ASN A 22 2.32 -12.93 3.65
CA ASN A 22 2.00 -13.48 2.33
C ASN A 22 0.61 -13.07 1.79
N SER A 23 -0.07 -12.15 2.46
CA SER A 23 -1.39 -11.68 2.04
C SER A 23 -1.60 -10.24 2.50
N ALA A 24 -2.23 -9.44 1.65
CA ALA A 24 -2.66 -8.10 2.00
C ALA A 24 -3.62 -8.09 3.19
N TYR A 25 -4.46 -9.12 3.35
CA TYR A 25 -5.38 -9.24 4.48
C TYR A 25 -4.64 -9.40 5.82
N ILE A 26 -3.64 -10.31 5.86
CA ILE A 26 -2.84 -10.54 7.07
C ILE A 26 -2.01 -9.29 7.39
N ALA A 27 -1.44 -8.66 6.36
CA ALA A 27 -0.72 -7.41 6.49
C ALA A 27 -1.59 -6.29 7.07
N GLN A 28 -2.80 -6.12 6.56
CA GLN A 28 -3.74 -5.15 7.08
C GLN A 28 -4.10 -5.45 8.54
N SER A 29 -4.36 -6.72 8.86
CA SER A 29 -4.65 -7.13 10.24
C SER A 29 -3.47 -6.86 11.18
N TYR A 30 -2.23 -7.10 10.74
CA TYR A 30 -1.03 -6.76 11.50
C TYR A 30 -0.86 -5.25 11.69
N VAL A 31 -1.15 -4.43 10.68
CA VAL A 31 -1.10 -2.97 10.81
C VAL A 31 -2.15 -2.47 11.82
N THR A 32 -3.34 -3.08 11.84
CA THR A 32 -4.44 -2.67 12.73
C THR A 32 -4.32 -3.22 14.17
N HIS A 33 -3.92 -4.48 14.34
CA HIS A 33 -3.93 -5.18 15.64
C HIS A 33 -2.54 -5.57 16.14
N GLY A 34 -1.48 -5.24 15.40
CA GLY A 34 -0.10 -5.57 15.75
C GLY A 34 0.15 -7.08 15.83
N TRP A 35 1.02 -7.48 16.76
CA TRP A 35 1.42 -8.88 16.95
C TRP A 35 0.26 -9.83 17.29
N GLN A 36 -0.85 -9.34 17.84
CA GLN A 36 -2.00 -10.17 18.17
C GLN A 36 -2.62 -10.82 16.91
N ALA A 37 -2.57 -10.12 15.77
CA ALA A 37 -3.02 -10.64 14.48
C ALA A 37 -2.24 -11.88 14.02
N LEU A 38 -1.02 -12.07 14.54
CA LEU A 38 -0.13 -13.15 14.11
C LEU A 38 -0.04 -14.30 15.12
N SER A 39 -0.84 -14.26 16.20
CA SER A 39 -0.80 -15.24 17.30
C SER A 39 -1.09 -16.68 16.87
N GLY A 40 -1.85 -16.89 15.80
CA GLY A 40 -2.16 -18.21 15.24
C GLY A 40 -1.17 -18.71 14.18
N PHE A 41 -0.12 -17.94 13.86
CA PHE A 41 0.83 -18.29 12.81
C PHE A 41 2.13 -18.86 13.37
N ASP A 42 2.75 -19.71 12.58
CA ASP A 42 4.08 -20.24 12.86
C ASP A 42 5.15 -19.16 12.62
N LEU A 43 5.78 -18.70 13.71
CA LEU A 43 6.79 -17.65 13.67
C LEU A 43 8.01 -18.02 12.82
N ASP A 44 8.38 -19.30 12.77
CA ASP A 44 9.55 -19.76 12.01
C ASP A 44 9.31 -19.66 10.50
N LYS A 45 8.04 -19.60 10.06
CA LYS A 45 7.64 -19.36 8.67
C LYS A 45 7.49 -17.87 8.36
N LEU A 46 7.08 -17.07 9.33
CA LEU A 46 6.86 -15.63 9.18
C LEU A 46 8.15 -14.82 9.27
N LEU A 47 9.08 -15.23 10.12
CA LEU A 47 10.29 -14.49 10.42
C LEU A 47 11.48 -15.13 9.72
N HIS A 48 12.22 -14.32 8.97
CA HIS A 48 13.42 -14.75 8.27
C HIS A 48 14.62 -13.91 8.69
N PHE A 49 15.72 -14.54 9.07
CA PHE A 49 16.94 -13.82 9.42
C PHE A 49 17.81 -13.58 8.19
N TYR A 50 18.16 -12.31 7.94
CA TYR A 50 19.05 -11.89 6.87
C TYR A 50 20.38 -11.40 7.44
N THR A 51 21.48 -11.99 6.98
CA THR A 51 22.82 -11.46 7.22
C THR A 51 23.05 -10.18 6.40
N ILE A 52 24.03 -9.37 6.80
CA ILE A 52 24.44 -8.20 5.99
C ILE A 52 24.78 -8.61 4.54
N ALA A 53 25.45 -9.76 4.35
CA ALA A 53 25.79 -10.25 3.01
C ALA A 53 24.53 -10.60 2.19
N ALA A 54 23.54 -11.25 2.81
CA ALA A 54 22.28 -11.57 2.15
C ALA A 54 21.46 -10.31 1.83
N LEU A 55 21.43 -9.31 2.72
CA LEU A 55 20.79 -8.02 2.45
C LEU A 55 21.41 -7.31 1.25
N ILE A 56 22.73 -7.37 1.09
CA ILE A 56 23.44 -6.80 -0.07
C ILE A 56 23.12 -7.59 -1.34
N ALA A 57 23.16 -8.92 -1.27
CA ALA A 57 22.90 -9.79 -2.42
C ALA A 57 21.46 -9.67 -2.94
N GLU A 58 20.48 -9.48 -2.06
CA GLU A 58 19.08 -9.24 -2.43
C GLU A 58 18.78 -7.77 -2.79
N HIS A 59 19.79 -6.91 -2.92
CA HIS A 59 19.63 -5.49 -3.21
C HIS A 59 18.63 -4.79 -2.29
N LYS A 60 18.64 -5.15 -0.99
CA LYS A 60 17.82 -4.46 0.01
C LYS A 60 18.30 -3.01 0.18
N GLU A 61 17.43 -2.22 0.79
CA GLU A 61 17.62 -0.79 0.97
C GLU A 61 18.95 -0.49 1.72
N PRO A 62 19.80 0.42 1.19
CA PRO A 62 21.13 0.69 1.75
C PRO A 62 21.14 1.21 3.19
N SER A 63 20.13 2.00 3.60
CA SER A 63 20.00 2.51 4.97
C SER A 63 19.76 1.39 5.98
N LEU A 64 18.99 0.36 5.63
CA LEU A 64 18.82 -0.85 6.45
C LEU A 64 20.17 -1.53 6.68
N ILE A 65 20.98 -1.68 5.63
CA ILE A 65 22.33 -2.25 5.73
C ILE A 65 23.22 -1.39 6.64
N ALA A 66 23.15 -0.07 6.49
CA ALA A 66 23.92 0.87 7.31
C ALA A 66 23.51 0.78 8.80
N ILE A 67 22.22 0.65 9.09
CA ILE A 67 21.70 0.46 10.45
C ILE A 67 22.17 -0.89 11.01
N CYS A 68 22.08 -1.97 10.23
CA CYS A 68 22.55 -3.30 10.62
C CYS A 68 24.05 -3.33 10.97
N ARG A 69 24.85 -2.43 10.38
CA ARG A 69 26.28 -2.30 10.72
C ARG A 69 26.51 -1.56 12.03
N LYS A 70 25.60 -0.68 12.47
CA LYS A 70 25.81 0.24 13.59
C LYS A 70 25.17 -0.19 14.90
N TYR A 71 24.08 -0.95 14.87
CA TYR A 71 23.38 -1.34 16.10
C TYR A 71 24.24 -2.24 17.00
N ASP A 72 23.99 -2.19 18.31
CA ASP A 72 24.52 -3.18 19.26
C ASP A 72 23.55 -4.37 19.35
N PRO A 73 23.95 -5.57 18.90
CA PRO A 73 23.12 -6.76 18.92
C PRO A 73 22.84 -7.32 20.32
N ASN A 74 23.57 -6.91 21.36
CA ASN A 74 23.31 -7.34 22.73
C ASN A 74 22.17 -6.53 23.37
N GLU A 75 21.96 -5.29 22.91
CA GLU A 75 20.91 -4.41 23.43
C GLU A 75 19.67 -4.38 22.53
N LYS A 76 19.86 -4.39 21.21
CA LYS A 76 18.81 -4.12 20.22
C LYS A 76 18.92 -5.07 19.04
N PHE A 77 17.84 -5.20 18.29
CA PHE A 77 17.87 -5.91 17.01
C PHE A 77 17.02 -5.16 15.98
N ILE A 78 17.31 -5.37 14.71
CA ILE A 78 16.58 -4.75 13.61
C ILE A 78 15.49 -5.70 13.14
N LEU A 79 14.24 -5.24 13.23
CA LEU A 79 13.08 -5.89 12.63
C LEU A 79 12.66 -5.07 11.41
N SER A 80 12.75 -5.67 10.24
CA SER A 80 12.19 -5.17 8.98
C SER A 80 10.88 -5.90 8.71
N VAL A 81 9.92 -5.25 8.05
CA VAL A 81 8.65 -5.85 7.66
C VAL A 81 8.52 -5.77 6.15
N SER A 82 8.19 -6.89 5.51
CA SER A 82 7.89 -6.94 4.08
C SER A 82 6.55 -7.64 3.85
N ILE A 83 5.72 -7.05 2.99
CA ILE A 83 4.42 -7.58 2.61
C ILE A 83 4.54 -8.06 1.17
N ILE A 84 4.35 -9.35 0.97
CA ILE A 84 4.30 -10.00 -0.34
C ILE A 84 2.84 -10.35 -0.54
N ALA A 85 2.15 -9.62 -1.40
CA ALA A 85 0.77 -9.90 -1.74
C ALA A 85 0.69 -10.24 -3.23
N ASP A 86 0.11 -11.40 -3.54
CA ASP A 86 -0.24 -11.74 -4.92
C ASP A 86 -1.35 -10.78 -5.41
N ILE A 87 -1.11 -10.15 -6.56
CA ILE A 87 -1.98 -9.09 -7.13
C ILE A 87 -3.21 -9.70 -7.84
N GLU A 88 -3.46 -11.00 -7.72
CA GLU A 88 -4.49 -11.69 -8.52
C GLU A 88 -5.94 -11.30 -8.19
N CYS A 89 -6.17 -10.47 -7.17
CA CYS A 89 -7.44 -9.79 -6.93
C CYS A 89 -7.24 -8.28 -6.80
N CYS A 90 -6.91 -7.62 -7.91
CA CYS A 90 -7.17 -6.19 -8.03
C CYS A 90 -8.68 -5.96 -7.80
N PRO A 91 -9.10 -5.21 -6.77
CA PRO A 91 -10.49 -4.82 -6.66
C PRO A 91 -10.86 -4.08 -7.95
N HIS A 92 -11.93 -4.51 -8.60
CA HIS A 92 -12.43 -3.88 -9.82
C HIS A 92 -12.63 -2.39 -9.53
N THR A 93 -11.83 -1.52 -10.16
CA THR A 93 -12.06 -0.08 -10.06
C THR A 93 -13.43 0.20 -10.68
N PRO A 94 -14.37 0.83 -9.97
CA PRO A 94 -15.65 1.16 -10.57
C PRO A 94 -15.42 2.05 -11.80
N PRO A 95 -16.20 1.89 -12.88
CA PRO A 95 -16.06 2.70 -14.07
C PRO A 95 -16.11 4.20 -13.72
N PRO A 96 -15.30 5.06 -14.38
CA PRO A 96 -15.37 6.50 -14.17
C PRO A 96 -16.81 6.98 -14.41
N GLU A 97 -17.35 7.78 -13.48
CA GLU A 97 -18.66 8.36 -13.69
C GLU A 97 -18.65 9.19 -14.99
N PRO A 98 -19.66 9.05 -15.87
CA PRO A 98 -19.72 9.84 -17.08
C PRO A 98 -19.79 11.32 -16.70
N GLY A 99 -18.68 12.02 -16.96
CA GLY A 99 -18.52 13.42 -16.64
C GLY A 99 -19.73 14.22 -17.10
N THR A 100 -20.39 14.90 -16.16
CA THR A 100 -21.39 15.89 -16.49
C THR A 100 -20.66 17.01 -17.23
N ALA A 101 -20.68 16.96 -18.55
CA ALA A 101 -20.22 18.04 -19.40
C ALA A 101 -21.06 19.29 -19.06
N ARG A 102 -20.52 20.13 -18.18
CA ARG A 102 -21.05 21.44 -17.87
C ARG A 102 -20.97 22.24 -19.16
N LYS A 103 -22.09 22.31 -19.90
CA LYS A 103 -22.26 23.21 -21.04
C LYS A 103 -22.07 24.63 -20.55
N ILE A 104 -20.86 25.15 -20.71
CA ILE A 104 -20.62 26.59 -20.68
C ILE A 104 -21.23 27.11 -21.98
N SER A 105 -22.36 27.80 -21.85
CA SER A 105 -23.02 28.46 -22.97
C SER A 105 -22.16 29.65 -23.39
N THR A 106 -21.33 29.47 -24.42
CA THR A 106 -20.74 30.59 -25.15
C THR A 106 -21.40 30.64 -26.52
N ASN A 107 -22.20 31.68 -26.72
CA ASN A 107 -22.97 31.92 -27.92
C ASN A 107 -22.03 32.21 -29.11
N LEU A 108 -22.13 31.45 -30.20
CA LEU A 108 -21.84 31.97 -31.54
C LEU A 108 -22.58 31.13 -32.61
N PRO A 109 -23.24 31.74 -33.63
CA PRO A 109 -24.28 31.05 -34.40
C PRO A 109 -23.79 30.43 -35.73
N THR A 110 -24.67 29.55 -36.26
CA THR A 110 -24.86 29.13 -37.67
C THR A 110 -23.83 28.12 -38.24
N ALA A 111 -24.18 27.03 -38.95
CA ALA A 111 -25.44 26.63 -39.59
C ALA A 111 -25.43 25.12 -39.97
N VAL A 112 -26.63 24.56 -40.18
CA VAL A 112 -26.98 23.55 -41.21
C VAL A 112 -26.64 22.06 -40.93
N THR A 113 -27.66 21.25 -40.56
CA THR A 113 -28.32 20.22 -41.43
C THR A 113 -29.11 19.14 -40.65
N ARG A 114 -30.43 19.12 -40.91
CA ARG A 114 -31.47 18.05 -40.93
C ARG A 114 -31.56 16.92 -39.87
N PRO A 115 -32.79 16.60 -39.40
CA PRO A 115 -33.07 15.50 -38.46
C PRO A 115 -33.58 14.22 -39.15
N LEU A 116 -33.39 13.07 -38.49
CA LEU A 116 -34.28 11.91 -38.61
C LEU A 116 -34.73 11.48 -37.21
N ALA A 117 -35.99 11.08 -37.17
CA ALA A 117 -36.87 11.09 -36.01
C ALA A 117 -36.93 9.74 -35.24
N PHE A 118 -37.87 9.73 -34.28
CA PHE A 118 -38.47 8.61 -33.54
C PHE A 118 -37.77 8.20 -32.24
N SER A 119 -38.45 7.89 -31.14
CA SER A 119 -39.82 8.07 -30.65
C SER A 119 -39.83 7.62 -29.17
N LEU A 120 -40.85 8.05 -28.43
CA LEU A 120 -41.01 8.00 -26.96
C LEU A 120 -41.31 6.60 -26.36
N LYS A 121 -40.66 6.30 -25.20
CA LYS A 121 -41.16 5.73 -23.88
C LYS A 121 -42.02 4.44 -23.87
N PRO A 122 -42.37 3.79 -22.71
CA PRO A 122 -42.20 4.15 -21.28
C PRO A 122 -41.58 3.04 -20.36
N ALA A 123 -40.89 3.41 -19.27
CA ALA A 123 -41.27 3.29 -17.84
C ALA A 123 -41.63 1.89 -17.29
N GLN A 124 -41.02 1.46 -16.17
CA GLN A 124 -41.72 0.97 -14.96
C GLN A 124 -40.78 0.60 -13.78
N LEU A 125 -41.12 1.19 -12.62
CA LEU A 125 -41.07 0.73 -11.21
C LEU A 125 -39.76 0.28 -10.50
N SER A 126 -39.44 1.10 -9.48
CA SER A 126 -38.77 0.91 -8.18
C SER A 126 -39.16 -0.39 -7.42
N PRO A 127 -38.44 -0.85 -6.34
CA PRO A 127 -38.13 -0.04 -5.14
C PRO A 127 -36.86 -0.34 -4.28
N SER A 128 -36.42 0.73 -3.60
CA SER A 128 -35.97 0.86 -2.19
C SER A 128 -34.92 -0.06 -1.53
N THR A 129 -33.97 0.58 -0.80
CA THR A 129 -33.45 0.29 0.58
C THR A 129 -32.01 0.88 0.71
N VAL A 130 -31.73 2.08 1.29
CA VAL A 130 -31.59 2.44 2.74
C VAL A 130 -30.54 1.51 3.42
N LEU A 131 -29.31 1.84 3.84
CA LEU A 131 -28.74 2.95 4.63
C LEU A 131 -27.18 2.86 4.71
N HIS A 132 -26.57 3.96 5.18
CA HIS A 132 -25.25 4.12 5.84
C HIS A 132 -23.99 4.32 4.98
N GLU A 133 -23.77 5.59 4.64
CA GLU A 133 -22.51 6.16 4.19
C GLU A 133 -21.59 6.42 5.40
N ILE A 134 -20.51 5.64 5.52
CA ILE A 134 -19.40 5.92 6.45
C ILE A 134 -18.40 6.78 5.70
N ALA A 135 -18.12 7.97 6.24
CA ALA A 135 -17.20 8.94 5.69
C ALA A 135 -15.80 8.34 5.46
N VAL A 136 -15.41 8.24 4.18
CA VAL A 136 -14.05 7.89 3.77
C VAL A 136 -13.21 9.17 3.80
N THR A 137 -12.40 9.34 4.83
CA THR A 137 -11.33 10.33 4.85
C THR A 137 -10.27 9.91 3.82
N SER A 138 -10.29 10.54 2.65
CA SER A 138 -9.29 10.40 1.60
C SER A 138 -7.93 10.95 2.09
N TYR A 139 -6.99 10.06 2.44
CA TYR A 139 -5.59 10.43 2.62
C TYR A 139 -4.87 10.36 1.27
N SER A 140 -4.44 11.51 0.75
CA SER A 140 -3.67 11.62 -0.51
C SER A 140 -2.19 11.89 -0.17
N PRO A 141 -1.24 11.01 -0.54
CA PRO A 141 0.17 11.21 -0.26
C PRO A 141 0.87 11.78 -1.50
N ASN A 142 0.77 13.08 -1.72
CA ASN A 142 1.59 13.80 -2.70
C ASN A 142 1.62 15.29 -2.36
N ASP A 143 2.60 15.77 -1.57
CA ASP A 143 3.19 17.11 -1.76
C ASP A 143 4.35 17.52 -0.80
N GLN A 144 5.38 16.68 -0.56
CA GLN A 144 6.59 17.23 0.08
C GLN A 144 7.91 16.49 -0.18
N PHE A 145 8.21 16.22 -1.46
CA PHE A 145 9.59 16.04 -1.91
C PHE A 145 9.97 17.23 -2.79
N ARG A 146 10.38 18.33 -2.17
CA ARG A 146 11.19 19.36 -2.83
C ARG A 146 12.44 19.64 -2.00
N SER A 147 13.52 19.07 -2.51
CA SER A 147 14.94 19.30 -2.26
C SER A 147 15.29 20.73 -1.82
N ALA A 148 16.09 20.83 -0.76
CA ALA A 148 17.10 21.88 -0.61
C ALA A 148 18.36 21.26 0.01
N VAL A 149 19.37 20.99 -0.82
CA VAL A 149 20.76 20.75 -0.40
C VAL A 149 21.45 22.13 -0.37
N PRO A 150 22.29 22.42 0.63
CA PRO A 150 22.93 23.73 0.79
C PRO A 150 24.19 23.85 -0.07
N THR A 151 24.42 25.03 -0.65
CA THR A 151 25.72 25.38 -1.24
C THR A 151 26.29 26.56 -0.46
N GLU A 152 27.41 26.34 0.22
CA GLU A 152 28.25 27.38 0.82
C GLU A 152 28.85 28.29 -0.26
N VAL A 153 28.96 29.60 0.03
CA VAL A 153 30.17 30.42 -0.16
C VAL A 153 30.20 31.47 0.95
#